data_AF-A0A918JNM0-F1
#
_entry.id   AF-A0A918JNM0-F1
#
_cell.length_a   1.000
_cell.length_b   1.000
_cell.length_c   1.000
_cell.angle_alpha   90.00
_cell.angle_beta   90.00
_cell.angle_gamma   90.00
#
_symmetry.space_group_name_H-M   'P 1'
#
loop_
_entity.id
_entity.type
_entity.pdbx_description
1 polymer ?
#
loop_
_entity_poly.entity_id
_entity_poly.type
_entity_poly.pdbx_seq_one_letter_code
_entity_poly.pdbx_strand_id
1 'polypeptide(L)'
;MRKWLVPITGNHQVLYNLNNWLESPDFCIYEDSEDHLGDAYFLESVHLNGATDINQVISKLKGLLELINGAVAIHWGFDNARSNHQLSFDELYFTDEDFPRESDYSLATPRPRIHEVPPSSPFSVKIPLESQLNSCKDLISARVRMAENSDAVRYLLRQAASGFDWRNLYAIWDTVCYYCGGEKAAVKNLKVDANKKSAFTGTANSFSVLGPEARHGEKGWKVPNNLMTLVEANDFIHELTVTFLKKYHCVKCHEQNLVEKIRLKNELV
;
A
#
# COMPACT_ATOMS: atom_id res chain seq x y z
N MET A 1 9.50 -13.56 24.73
CA MET A 1 8.49 -13.82 23.65
C MET A 1 9.19 -13.67 22.32
N ARG A 2 9.00 -14.55 21.33
CA ARG A 2 9.74 -14.43 20.05
C ARG A 2 9.49 -13.07 19.39
N LYS A 3 10.58 -12.34 19.14
CA LYS A 3 10.63 -11.09 18.39
C LYS A 3 11.34 -11.31 17.07
N TRP A 4 10.93 -10.55 16.06
CA TRP A 4 11.47 -10.63 14.71
C TRP A 4 12.08 -9.28 14.34
N LEU A 5 13.32 -9.31 13.85
CA LEU A 5 14.03 -8.16 13.31
C LEU A 5 14.20 -8.35 11.81
N VAL A 6 13.79 -7.35 11.04
CA VAL A 6 13.65 -7.45 9.60
C VAL A 6 14.43 -6.32 8.93
N PRO A 7 15.66 -6.59 8.47
CA PRO A 7 16.37 -5.64 7.63
C PRO A 7 15.58 -5.41 6.34
N ILE A 8 15.37 -4.16 5.99
CA ILE A 8 14.68 -3.77 4.76
C ILE A 8 15.62 -3.02 3.82
N THR A 9 15.45 -3.29 2.54
CA THR A 9 16.19 -2.65 1.45
C THR A 9 15.24 -1.82 0.58
N GLY A 10 15.74 -0.73 0.03
CA GLY A 10 14.96 0.17 -0.83
C GLY A 10 15.74 1.42 -1.17
N ASN A 11 15.08 2.40 -1.77
CA ASN A 11 15.70 3.70 -2.01
C ASN A 11 15.99 4.40 -0.67
N HIS A 12 17.24 4.87 -0.51
CA HIS A 12 17.71 5.49 0.74
C HIS A 12 16.87 6.71 1.16
N GLN A 13 16.55 7.61 0.24
CA GLN A 13 15.72 8.79 0.56
C GLN A 13 14.31 8.39 1.01
N VAL A 14 13.76 7.33 0.43
CA VAL A 14 12.46 6.78 0.85
C VAL A 14 12.55 6.23 2.27
N LEU A 15 13.56 5.41 2.56
CA LEU A 15 13.77 4.80 3.87
C LEU A 15 14.01 5.85 4.95
N TYR A 16 14.87 6.83 4.67
CA TYR A 16 15.11 7.98 5.53
C TYR A 16 13.82 8.75 5.85
N ASN A 17 12.99 9.01 4.84
CA ASN A 17 11.72 9.70 5.04
C ASN A 17 10.74 8.86 5.88
N LEU A 18 10.70 7.54 5.66
CA LEU A 18 9.83 6.65 6.42
C LEU A 18 10.28 6.55 7.89
N ASN A 19 11.58 6.44 8.15
CA ASN A 19 12.12 6.49 9.51
C ASN A 19 11.70 7.77 10.25
N ASN A 20 11.80 8.93 9.58
CA ASN A 20 11.54 10.22 10.23
C ASN A 20 10.06 10.61 10.33
N TRP A 21 9.19 10.10 9.46
CA TRP A 21 7.80 10.59 9.33
C TRP A 21 6.75 9.55 9.67
N LEU A 22 7.09 8.26 9.69
CA LEU A 22 6.10 7.21 9.91
C LEU A 22 5.80 7.08 11.40
N GLU A 23 4.56 7.33 11.77
CA GLU A 23 4.07 7.21 13.14
C GLU A 23 2.87 6.24 13.16
N SER A 24 3.18 4.96 13.38
CA SER A 24 2.20 3.87 13.46
C SER A 24 2.32 3.13 14.80
N PRO A 25 1.18 2.77 15.41
CA PRO A 25 1.18 1.88 16.58
C PRO A 25 1.36 0.40 16.21
N ASP A 26 1.27 0.05 14.93
CA ASP A 26 1.26 -1.34 14.45
C ASP A 26 2.65 -1.79 13.94
N PHE A 27 3.48 -0.84 13.51
CA PHE A 27 4.81 -1.10 12.98
C PHE A 27 5.68 0.16 13.04
N CYS A 28 7.00 0.01 13.01
CA CYS A 28 7.93 1.11 12.86
C CYS A 28 9.03 0.73 11.86
N ILE A 29 9.53 1.74 11.16
CA ILE A 29 10.75 1.66 10.38
C ILE A 29 11.76 2.54 11.09
N TYR A 30 12.94 2.02 11.40
CA TYR A 30 13.99 2.81 12.02
C TYR A 30 15.34 2.53 11.38
N GLU A 31 16.22 3.52 11.49
CA GLU A 31 17.61 3.40 11.11
C GLU A 31 18.42 2.93 12.32
N ASP A 32 19.29 1.96 12.09
CA ASP A 32 20.32 1.55 13.04
C ASP A 32 21.67 1.76 12.35
N SER A 33 22.23 2.95 12.56
CA SER A 33 23.55 3.33 12.07
C SER A 33 24.54 3.29 13.23
N GLU A 34 25.29 2.20 13.36
CA GLU A 34 26.55 2.24 14.10
C GLU A 34 27.60 2.98 13.27
N ASP A 35 28.44 3.81 13.91
CA ASP A 35 29.41 4.75 13.32
C ASP A 35 30.38 4.18 12.24
N HIS A 36 30.35 2.87 11.97
CA HIS A 36 31.26 2.15 11.07
C HIS A 36 30.57 1.21 10.06
N LEU A 37 29.26 1.04 10.13
CA LEU A 37 28.47 0.23 9.20
C LEU A 37 27.47 1.15 8.49
N GLY A 38 27.35 1.04 7.16
CA GLY A 38 26.45 1.92 6.40
C GLY A 38 25.00 1.81 6.86
N ASP A 39 24.21 2.87 6.67
CA ASP A 39 22.82 2.99 7.14
C ASP A 39 22.01 1.71 6.86
N ALA A 40 21.64 1.00 7.93
CA ALA A 40 20.76 -0.15 7.87
C ALA A 40 19.37 0.24 8.39
N TYR A 41 18.33 -0.09 7.63
CA TYR A 41 16.95 0.16 8.02
C TYR A 41 16.28 -1.14 8.42
N PHE A 42 15.48 -1.08 9.49
CA PHE A 42 14.80 -2.23 10.05
C PHE A 42 13.30 -1.96 10.15
N LEU A 43 12.50 -3.01 9.95
CA LEU A 43 11.06 -3.02 10.14
C LEU A 43 10.72 -3.90 11.35
N GLU A 44 10.00 -3.33 12.31
CA GLU A 44 9.35 -4.07 13.39
C GLU A 44 7.83 -3.97 13.27
N SER A 45 7.12 -5.03 13.68
CA SER A 45 5.67 -4.99 13.77
C SER A 45 5.14 -5.84 14.91
N VAL A 46 4.21 -5.26 15.67
CA VAL A 46 3.52 -5.94 16.78
C VAL A 46 2.73 -7.17 16.32
N HIS A 47 2.40 -7.25 15.03
CA HIS A 47 1.65 -8.38 14.47
C HIS A 47 2.47 -9.65 14.22
N LEU A 48 3.78 -9.58 14.45
CA LEU A 48 4.71 -10.71 14.37
C LEU A 48 5.04 -11.29 15.75
N ASN A 49 4.67 -10.59 16.82
CA ASN A 49 4.97 -10.98 18.19
C ASN A 49 4.39 -12.37 18.51
N GLY A 50 5.26 -13.27 18.97
CA GLY A 50 4.88 -14.64 19.33
C GLY A 50 4.65 -15.57 18.14
N ALA A 51 4.80 -15.11 16.89
CA ALA A 51 4.75 -16.00 15.73
C ALA A 51 6.02 -16.87 15.69
N THR A 52 5.84 -18.19 15.62
CA THR A 52 6.95 -19.17 15.59
C THR A 52 7.12 -19.81 14.21
N ASP A 53 6.06 -19.86 13.40
CA ASP A 53 6.12 -20.35 12.02
C ASP A 53 6.73 -19.30 11.09
N ILE A 54 7.90 -19.62 10.56
CA ILE A 54 8.64 -18.75 9.63
C ILE A 54 7.84 -18.40 8.37
N ASN A 55 7.04 -19.33 7.83
CA ASN A 55 6.25 -19.06 6.62
C ASN A 55 5.11 -18.09 6.92
N GLN A 56 4.50 -18.20 8.10
CA GLN A 56 3.49 -17.25 8.56
C GLN A 56 4.09 -15.85 8.74
N VAL A 57 5.30 -15.76 9.30
CA VAL A 57 6.03 -14.50 9.48
C VAL A 57 6.36 -13.86 8.14
N ILE A 58 6.95 -14.61 7.21
CA ILE A 58 7.25 -14.14 5.84
C ILE A 58 5.98 -13.66 5.15
N SER A 59 4.91 -14.46 5.20
CA SER A 59 3.62 -14.14 4.58
C SER A 59 3.04 -12.83 5.11
N LYS A 60 3.09 -12.62 6.44
CA LYS A 60 2.63 -11.37 7.07
C LYS A 60 3.54 -10.19 6.71
N LEU A 61 4.85 -10.36 6.72
CA LEU A 61 5.81 -9.30 6.37
C LEU A 61 5.68 -8.84 4.92
N LYS A 62 5.57 -9.78 3.98
CA LYS A 62 5.26 -9.45 2.58
C LYS A 62 3.95 -8.68 2.47
N GLY A 63 2.92 -9.14 3.18
CA GLY A 63 1.65 -8.45 3.28
C GLY A 63 1.77 -7.02 3.81
N LEU A 64 2.56 -6.80 4.87
CA LEU A 64 2.78 -5.48 5.46
C LEU A 64 3.53 -4.56 4.49
N LEU A 65 4.63 -5.04 3.89
CA LEU A 65 5.41 -4.27 2.93
C LEU A 65 4.60 -3.93 1.67
N GLU A 66 3.72 -4.82 1.19
CA GLU A 66 2.79 -4.48 0.11
C GLU A 66 1.87 -3.31 0.48
N LEU A 67 1.35 -3.30 1.71
CA LEU A 67 0.50 -2.19 2.15
C LEU A 67 1.30 -0.90 2.29
N ILE A 68 2.51 -0.95 2.85
CA ILE A 68 3.40 0.22 2.99
C ILE A 68 3.77 0.76 1.60
N ASN A 69 4.29 -0.09 0.71
CA ASN A 69 4.69 0.29 -0.65
C ASN A 69 3.52 0.94 -1.41
N GLY A 70 2.32 0.35 -1.31
CA GLY A 70 1.12 0.91 -1.91
C GLY A 70 0.70 2.25 -1.31
N ALA A 71 0.76 2.38 0.02
CA ALA A 71 0.33 3.58 0.72
C ALA A 71 1.20 4.78 0.41
N VAL A 72 2.51 4.54 0.31
CA VAL A 72 3.49 5.54 -0.08
C VAL A 72 3.40 5.86 -1.57
N ALA A 73 3.20 4.88 -2.45
CA ALA A 73 2.97 5.15 -3.87
C ALA A 73 1.78 6.09 -4.10
N ILE A 74 0.68 5.88 -3.39
CA ILE A 74 -0.47 6.79 -3.42
C ILE A 74 -0.13 8.14 -2.77
N HIS A 75 0.75 8.18 -1.78
CA HIS A 75 1.13 9.43 -1.11
C HIS A 75 2.03 10.32 -1.98
N TRP A 76 3.04 9.75 -2.63
CA TRP A 76 4.05 10.49 -3.40
C TRP A 76 3.80 10.53 -4.91
N GLY A 77 2.87 9.74 -5.44
CA GLY A 77 2.56 9.68 -6.87
C GLY A 77 3.09 8.40 -7.52
N PHE A 78 2.32 7.87 -8.46
CA PHE A 78 2.66 6.60 -9.12
C PHE A 78 3.91 6.68 -9.98
N ASP A 79 4.13 7.79 -10.70
CA ASP A 79 5.35 7.95 -11.50
C ASP A 79 6.62 8.05 -10.64
N ASN A 80 6.55 8.78 -9.52
CA ASN A 80 7.64 8.83 -8.54
C ASN A 80 7.92 7.45 -7.93
N ALA A 81 6.86 6.72 -7.60
CA ALA A 81 6.96 5.40 -6.99
C ALA A 81 7.55 4.36 -7.94
N ARG A 82 7.19 4.42 -9.23
CA ARG A 82 7.69 3.55 -10.31
C ARG A 82 9.22 3.51 -10.36
N SER A 83 9.87 4.62 -10.04
CA SER A 83 11.32 4.75 -10.18
C SER A 83 12.10 4.36 -8.92
N ASN A 84 11.48 4.37 -7.73
CA ASN A 84 12.25 4.43 -6.48
C ASN A 84 11.65 3.70 -5.27
N HIS A 85 10.42 3.18 -5.32
CA HIS A 85 9.68 2.95 -4.07
C HIS A 85 9.57 1.50 -3.59
N GLN A 86 10.20 0.51 -4.23
CA GLN A 86 10.00 -0.87 -3.81
C GLN A 86 10.85 -1.21 -2.57
N LEU A 87 10.21 -1.26 -1.40
CA LEU A 87 10.80 -1.85 -0.20
C LEU A 87 10.71 -3.38 -0.27
N SER A 88 11.79 -4.05 0.13
CA SER A 88 11.90 -5.51 0.20
C SER A 88 12.73 -5.96 1.41
N PHE A 89 12.77 -7.26 1.66
CA PHE A 89 13.64 -7.90 2.64
C PHE A 89 14.08 -9.24 2.07
N ASP A 90 15.33 -9.62 2.35
CA ASP A 90 15.92 -10.89 1.93
C ASP A 90 16.36 -11.76 3.12
N GLU A 91 16.37 -11.17 4.32
CA GLU A 91 16.82 -11.81 5.54
C GLU A 91 15.81 -11.61 6.67
N LEU A 92 15.82 -12.54 7.62
CA LEU A 92 15.00 -12.48 8.82
C LEU A 92 15.85 -12.92 10.01
N TYR A 93 15.79 -12.13 11.07
CA TYR A 93 16.44 -12.41 12.33
C TYR A 93 15.38 -12.58 13.42
N PHE A 94 15.65 -13.44 14.39
CA PHE A 94 14.76 -13.63 15.53
C PHE A 94 15.55 -13.73 16.83
N THR A 95 14.86 -13.41 17.92
CA THR A 95 15.35 -13.61 19.29
C THR A 95 14.18 -13.98 20.19
N ASP A 96 14.44 -14.80 21.21
CA ASP A 96 13.45 -15.16 22.23
C ASP A 96 13.62 -14.31 23.51
N GLU A 97 14.66 -13.47 23.56
CA GLU A 97 14.98 -12.55 24.65
C GLU A 97 13.99 -11.38 24.74
N ASP A 98 13.61 -11.00 25.97
CA ASP A 98 12.67 -9.91 26.19
C ASP A 98 13.33 -8.53 26.02
N PHE A 99 14.64 -8.42 26.24
CA PHE A 99 15.46 -7.22 26.05
C PHE A 99 16.73 -7.58 25.25
N PRO A 100 16.58 -7.86 23.95
CA PRO A 100 17.68 -8.37 23.14
C PRO A 100 18.77 -7.31 22.93
N ARG A 101 20.01 -7.76 22.97
CA ARG A 101 21.18 -7.10 22.39
C ARG A 101 21.35 -7.56 20.96
N GLU A 102 22.15 -6.86 20.16
CA GLU A 102 22.44 -7.26 18.78
C GLU A 102 22.95 -8.69 18.66
N SER A 103 23.82 -9.12 19.60
CA SER A 103 24.35 -10.48 19.65
C SER A 103 23.30 -11.57 19.89
N ASP A 104 22.10 -11.20 20.33
CA ASP A 104 21.05 -12.13 20.71
C ASP A 104 20.16 -12.51 19.52
N TYR A 105 20.36 -11.88 18.37
CA TYR A 105 19.63 -12.16 17.15
C TYR A 105 20.28 -13.29 16.35
N SER A 106 19.48 -14.30 16.02
CA SER A 106 19.87 -15.42 15.17
C SER A 106 19.23 -15.29 13.79
N LEU A 107 20.00 -15.58 12.74
CA LEU A 107 19.46 -15.68 11.39
C LEU A 107 18.43 -16.83 11.33
N ALA A 108 17.25 -16.55 10.78
CA ALA A 108 16.23 -17.55 10.55
C ALA A 108 16.72 -18.56 9.51
N THR A 109 16.97 -19.80 9.93
CA THR A 109 17.45 -20.89 9.07
C THR A 109 16.44 -22.03 8.98
N PRO A 110 16.34 -22.73 7.83
CA PRO A 110 17.11 -22.52 6.58
C PRO A 110 16.76 -21.18 5.89
N ARG A 111 17.67 -20.67 5.03
CA ARG A 111 17.46 -19.39 4.30
C ARG A 111 16.02 -19.37 3.77
N PRO A 112 15.18 -18.43 4.26
CA PRO A 112 13.76 -18.48 3.97
C PRO A 112 13.52 -18.36 2.47
N ARG A 113 12.62 -19.18 1.92
CA ARG A 113 12.22 -19.07 0.51
C ARG A 113 11.23 -17.91 0.35
N ILE A 114 11.68 -16.69 0.65
CA ILE A 114 10.84 -15.49 0.74
C ILE A 114 10.00 -15.28 -0.52
N HIS A 115 10.58 -15.55 -1.69
CA HIS A 115 9.88 -15.39 -2.97
C HIS A 115 8.76 -16.41 -3.20
N GLU A 116 8.81 -17.60 -2.58
CA GLU A 116 7.82 -18.67 -2.76
C GLU A 116 6.59 -18.50 -1.84
N VAL A 117 6.70 -17.75 -0.75
CA VAL A 117 5.61 -17.57 0.21
C VAL A 117 4.69 -16.43 -0.25
N PRO A 118 3.39 -16.65 -0.48
CA PRO A 118 2.47 -15.58 -0.86
C PRO A 118 2.22 -14.59 0.30
N PRO A 119 1.88 -13.33 0.02
CA PRO A 119 1.53 -12.34 1.04
C PRO A 119 0.15 -12.62 1.67
N SER A 120 0.05 -12.55 3.00
CA SER A 120 -1.23 -12.59 3.73
C SER A 120 -1.60 -11.23 4.31
N SER A 121 -2.74 -11.13 4.99
CA SER A 121 -2.99 -9.97 5.85
C SER A 121 -1.93 -9.93 6.96
N PRO A 122 -1.28 -8.78 7.23
CA PRO A 122 -0.33 -8.68 8.34
C PRO A 122 -1.05 -8.64 9.69
N PHE A 123 -2.28 -8.14 9.72
CA PHE A 123 -3.01 -7.89 10.96
C PHE A 123 -3.44 -9.19 11.65
N SER A 124 -3.16 -9.26 12.96
CA SER A 124 -3.49 -10.42 13.80
C SER A 124 -4.74 -10.21 14.66
N VAL A 125 -5.15 -8.97 14.89
CA VAL A 125 -6.29 -8.60 15.73
C VAL A 125 -7.04 -7.46 15.07
N LYS A 126 -8.33 -7.67 14.79
CA LYS A 126 -9.20 -6.61 14.29
C LYS A 126 -9.43 -5.54 15.35
N ILE A 127 -8.89 -4.34 15.12
CA ILE A 127 -9.17 -3.19 15.97
C ILE A 127 -10.28 -2.35 15.31
N PRO A 128 -11.27 -1.83 16.06
CA PRO A 128 -12.30 -0.96 15.51
C PRO A 128 -11.69 0.28 14.84
N LEU A 129 -12.18 0.61 13.63
CA LEU A 129 -11.65 1.69 12.77
C LEU A 129 -11.53 3.06 13.47
N GLU A 130 -12.45 3.38 14.39
CA GLU A 130 -12.43 4.65 15.14
C GLU A 130 -11.22 4.74 16.08
N SER A 131 -10.83 3.65 16.73
CA SER A 131 -9.63 3.58 17.57
C SER A 131 -8.34 3.58 16.74
N GLN A 132 -8.45 3.20 15.46
CA GLN A 132 -7.31 3.02 14.57
C GLN A 132 -6.77 4.32 13.99
N LEU A 133 -7.66 5.23 13.58
CA LEU A 133 -7.28 6.45 12.87
C LEU A 133 -6.71 7.51 13.82
N ASN A 134 -7.22 7.61 15.04
CA ASN A 134 -6.76 8.59 16.03
C ASN A 134 -5.34 8.33 16.55
N SER A 135 -4.77 7.16 16.26
CA SER A 135 -3.42 6.77 16.74
C SER A 135 -2.35 6.79 15.66
N CYS A 136 -2.70 7.09 14.40
CA CYS A 136 -1.73 7.32 13.33
C CYS A 136 -1.59 8.83 13.10
N LYS A 137 -0.36 9.36 13.04
CA LYS A 137 -0.15 10.80 12.79
C LYS A 137 0.16 11.14 11.34
N ASP A 138 0.40 10.13 10.50
CA ASP A 138 0.69 10.28 9.08
C ASP A 138 -0.31 9.51 8.18
N LEU A 139 -0.39 9.92 6.91
CA LEU A 139 -1.32 9.34 5.95
C LEU A 139 -0.92 7.94 5.47
N ILE A 140 0.36 7.58 5.53
CA ILE A 140 0.85 6.27 5.09
C ILE A 140 0.38 5.23 6.11
N SER A 141 0.72 5.42 7.38
CA SER A 141 0.29 4.57 8.51
C SER A 141 -1.23 4.43 8.57
N ALA A 142 -1.95 5.54 8.46
CA ALA A 142 -3.42 5.52 8.48
C ALA A 142 -4.00 4.68 7.33
N ARG A 143 -3.42 4.75 6.12
CA ARG A 143 -3.86 3.94 4.98
C ARG A 143 -3.56 2.47 5.16
N VAL A 144 -2.35 2.12 5.62
CA VAL A 144 -1.98 0.73 5.93
C VAL A 144 -3.01 0.16 6.91
N ARG A 145 -3.31 0.89 7.98
CA ARG A 145 -4.25 0.44 8.99
C ARG A 145 -5.69 0.30 8.49
N MET A 146 -6.15 1.23 7.66
CA MET A 146 -7.48 1.14 7.03
C MET A 146 -7.66 -0.14 6.19
N ALA A 147 -6.58 -0.71 5.65
CA ALA A 147 -6.65 -1.95 4.88
C ALA A 147 -7.12 -3.16 5.70
N GLU A 148 -7.04 -3.10 7.03
CA GLU A 148 -7.61 -4.14 7.90
C GLU A 148 -9.13 -4.22 7.76
N ASN A 149 -9.79 -3.06 7.71
CA ASN A 149 -11.24 -2.95 7.78
C ASN A 149 -11.90 -2.56 6.44
N SER A 150 -11.11 -2.21 5.42
CA SER A 150 -11.60 -1.83 4.09
C SER A 150 -10.92 -2.65 3.00
N ASP A 151 -11.69 -3.55 2.38
CA ASP A 151 -11.24 -4.33 1.22
C ASP A 151 -10.84 -3.41 0.05
N ALA A 152 -11.58 -2.30 -0.14
CA ALA A 152 -11.26 -1.32 -1.17
C ALA A 152 -9.88 -0.71 -0.96
N VAL A 153 -9.58 -0.27 0.25
CA VAL A 153 -8.25 0.26 0.58
C VAL A 153 -7.21 -0.84 0.41
N ARG A 154 -7.45 -2.03 0.97
CA ARG A 154 -6.50 -3.15 0.89
C ARG A 154 -6.14 -3.52 -0.54
N TYR A 155 -7.12 -3.62 -1.44
CA TYR A 155 -6.87 -3.95 -2.84
C TYR A 155 -6.16 -2.83 -3.58
N LEU A 156 -6.53 -1.57 -3.35
CA LEU A 156 -5.85 -0.43 -3.97
C LEU A 156 -4.39 -0.32 -3.53
N LEU A 157 -4.09 -0.55 -2.25
CA LEU A 157 -2.69 -0.55 -1.76
C LEU A 157 -1.89 -1.67 -2.41
N ARG A 158 -2.41 -2.91 -2.41
CA ARG A 158 -1.73 -4.06 -3.03
C ARG A 158 -1.51 -3.89 -4.53
N GLN A 159 -2.48 -3.32 -5.24
CA GLN A 159 -2.32 -2.99 -6.66
C GLN A 159 -1.26 -1.91 -6.84
N ALA A 160 -1.31 -0.82 -6.08
CA ALA A 160 -0.29 0.23 -6.15
C ALA A 160 1.13 -0.27 -5.81
N ALA A 161 1.27 -1.32 -5.01
CA ALA A 161 2.56 -1.96 -4.74
C ALA A 161 3.06 -2.87 -5.87
N SER A 162 2.17 -3.38 -6.72
CA SER A 162 2.50 -4.32 -7.80
C SER A 162 3.19 -3.69 -9.02
N GLY A 163 3.33 -2.36 -9.06
CA GLY A 163 3.93 -1.61 -10.16
C GLY A 163 2.91 -0.84 -10.99
N PHE A 164 3.36 -0.16 -12.05
CA PHE A 164 2.52 0.81 -12.78
C PHE A 164 2.55 0.63 -14.28
N ASP A 165 2.43 -0.61 -14.74
CA ASP A 165 2.18 -0.92 -16.15
C ASP A 165 0.69 -0.69 -16.52
N TRP A 166 0.40 -0.73 -17.82
CA TRP A 166 -0.95 -0.53 -18.33
C TRP A 166 -1.99 -1.50 -17.78
N ARG A 167 -1.60 -2.75 -17.51
CA ARG A 167 -2.53 -3.79 -17.04
C ARG A 167 -2.92 -3.53 -15.60
N ASN A 168 -1.95 -3.21 -14.75
CA ASN A 168 -2.19 -2.91 -13.35
C ASN A 168 -2.90 -1.56 -13.16
N LEU A 169 -2.54 -0.53 -13.92
CA LEU A 169 -3.28 0.74 -13.92
C LEU A 169 -4.76 0.52 -14.29
N TYR A 170 -5.05 -0.36 -15.25
CA TYR A 170 -6.43 -0.72 -15.59
C TYR A 170 -7.10 -1.53 -14.46
N ALA A 171 -6.39 -2.42 -13.79
CA ALA A 171 -6.91 -3.16 -12.63
C ALA A 171 -7.29 -2.21 -11.48
N ILE A 172 -6.51 -1.16 -11.24
CA ILE A 172 -6.84 -0.09 -10.29
C ILE A 172 -8.11 0.64 -10.71
N TRP A 173 -8.23 1.02 -11.99
CA TRP A 173 -9.46 1.60 -12.55
C TRP A 173 -10.69 0.71 -12.31
N ASP A 174 -10.59 -0.59 -12.64
CA ASP A 174 -11.68 -1.55 -12.45
C ASP A 174 -12.06 -1.70 -10.98
N THR A 175 -11.07 -1.66 -10.07
CA THR A 175 -11.29 -1.74 -8.62
C THR A 175 -12.02 -0.53 -8.09
N VAL A 176 -11.59 0.69 -8.48
CA VAL A 176 -12.32 1.93 -8.16
C VAL A 176 -13.75 1.86 -8.69
N CYS A 177 -13.94 1.42 -9.94
CA CYS A 177 -15.26 1.28 -10.53
C CYS A 177 -16.15 0.32 -9.73
N TYR A 178 -15.62 -0.85 -9.37
CA TYR A 178 -16.34 -1.84 -8.57
C TYR A 178 -16.86 -1.24 -7.26
N TYR A 179 -15.99 -0.60 -6.48
CA TYR A 179 -16.36 -0.01 -5.19
C TYR A 179 -17.22 1.26 -5.31
N CYS A 180 -17.26 1.91 -6.46
CA CYS A 180 -18.23 2.97 -6.74
C CYS A 180 -19.61 2.45 -7.18
N GLY A 181 -19.81 1.13 -7.36
CA GLY A 181 -21.06 0.57 -7.91
C GLY A 181 -21.11 0.56 -9.44
N GLY A 182 -19.95 0.54 -10.09
CA GLY A 182 -19.77 0.48 -11.54
C GLY A 182 -19.19 1.76 -12.14
N GLU A 183 -18.76 1.66 -13.40
CA GLU A 183 -18.08 2.73 -14.14
C GLU A 183 -18.90 4.04 -14.20
N LYS A 184 -20.19 3.97 -14.51
CA LYS A 184 -21.05 5.18 -14.58
C LYS A 184 -21.08 5.92 -13.25
N ALA A 185 -21.14 5.18 -12.14
CA ALA A 185 -21.15 5.75 -10.81
C ALA A 185 -19.77 6.33 -10.45
N ALA A 186 -18.68 5.66 -10.80
CA ALA A 186 -17.32 6.18 -10.62
C ALA A 186 -17.12 7.51 -11.35
N VAL A 187 -17.45 7.56 -12.65
CA VAL A 187 -17.32 8.77 -13.47
C VAL A 187 -18.10 9.93 -12.88
N LYS A 188 -19.35 9.70 -12.49
CA LYS A 188 -20.21 10.72 -11.88
C LYS A 188 -19.71 11.15 -10.50
N ASN A 189 -19.44 10.19 -9.61
CA ASN A 189 -19.16 10.45 -8.21
C ASN A 189 -17.77 11.04 -7.98
N LEU A 190 -16.80 10.62 -8.80
CA LEU A 190 -15.42 11.10 -8.71
C LEU A 190 -15.14 12.25 -9.70
N LYS A 191 -16.15 12.67 -10.48
CA LYS A 191 -16.03 13.74 -11.49
C LYS A 191 -14.91 13.46 -12.50
N VAL A 192 -14.81 12.21 -12.96
CA VAL A 192 -13.76 11.78 -13.89
C VAL A 192 -13.96 12.46 -15.24
N ASP A 193 -12.90 13.07 -15.78
CA ASP A 193 -12.88 13.62 -17.13
C ASP A 193 -13.11 12.51 -18.17
N ALA A 194 -14.20 12.63 -18.92
CA ALA A 194 -14.60 11.63 -19.92
C ALA A 194 -13.57 11.47 -21.05
N ASN A 195 -12.87 12.54 -21.43
CA ASN A 195 -11.83 12.52 -22.46
C ASN A 195 -10.59 11.80 -21.95
N LYS A 196 -10.12 12.12 -20.73
CA LYS A 196 -8.99 11.41 -20.10
C LYS A 196 -9.31 9.92 -19.93
N LYS A 197 -10.52 9.60 -19.42
CA LYS A 197 -10.97 8.21 -19.28
C LYS A 197 -10.97 7.48 -20.61
N SER A 198 -11.51 8.09 -21.67
CA SER A 198 -11.58 7.50 -23.01
C SER A 198 -10.19 7.27 -23.60
N ALA A 199 -9.28 8.24 -23.47
CA ALA A 199 -7.89 8.10 -23.91
C ALA A 199 -7.15 7.01 -23.14
N PHE A 200 -7.31 6.95 -21.81
CA PHE A 200 -6.74 5.91 -20.96
C PHE A 200 -7.24 4.51 -21.36
N THR A 201 -8.56 4.29 -21.30
CA THR A 201 -9.11 2.96 -21.56
C THR A 201 -8.93 2.56 -23.01
N GLY A 202 -8.99 3.50 -23.96
CA GLY A 202 -8.70 3.24 -25.37
C GLY A 202 -7.25 2.78 -25.58
N THR A 203 -6.28 3.50 -25.02
CA THR A 203 -4.86 3.18 -25.17
C THR A 203 -4.53 1.84 -24.51
N ALA A 204 -4.90 1.67 -23.24
CA ALA A 204 -4.60 0.46 -22.46
C ALA A 204 -5.16 -0.84 -23.09
N ASN A 205 -6.24 -0.72 -23.86
CA ASN A 205 -6.89 -1.82 -24.54
C ASN A 205 -6.34 -2.09 -25.95
N SER A 206 -5.57 -1.16 -26.54
CA SER A 206 -5.17 -1.24 -27.94
C SER A 206 -3.87 -2.05 -28.14
N PHE A 207 -4.01 -3.31 -28.57
CA PHE A 207 -2.86 -4.15 -28.92
C PHE A 207 -2.04 -3.58 -30.09
N SER A 208 -2.68 -2.91 -31.05
CA SER A 208 -1.98 -2.24 -32.15
C SER A 208 -1.12 -1.04 -31.72
N VAL A 209 -1.41 -0.43 -30.56
CA VAL A 209 -0.63 0.67 -29.99
C VAL A 209 0.42 0.16 -29.00
N LEU A 210 0.04 -0.73 -28.08
CA LEU A 210 0.88 -1.16 -26.96
C LEU A 210 1.54 -2.53 -27.15
N GLY A 211 1.11 -3.31 -28.15
CA GLY A 211 1.57 -4.68 -28.34
C GLY A 211 1.32 -5.54 -27.08
N PRO A 212 2.30 -6.35 -26.64
CA PRO A 212 2.20 -7.18 -25.45
C PRO A 212 1.82 -6.42 -24.17
N GLU A 213 2.12 -5.13 -24.06
CA GLU A 213 1.82 -4.33 -22.87
C GLU A 213 0.32 -3.98 -22.75
N ALA A 214 -0.47 -4.18 -23.81
CA ALA A 214 -1.91 -4.00 -23.75
C ALA A 214 -2.55 -4.94 -22.71
N ARG A 215 -3.70 -4.51 -22.16
CA ARG A 215 -4.56 -5.32 -21.29
C ARG A 215 -5.06 -6.59 -21.99
N HIS A 216 -5.33 -6.47 -23.28
CA HIS A 216 -5.87 -7.55 -24.09
C HIS A 216 -4.98 -7.79 -25.31
N GLY A 217 -4.91 -9.05 -25.75
CA GLY A 217 -4.35 -9.38 -27.06
C GLY A 217 -5.18 -8.81 -28.22
N GLU A 218 -4.80 -9.13 -29.45
CA GLU A 218 -5.49 -8.67 -30.66
C GLU A 218 -6.98 -9.03 -30.64
N LYS A 219 -7.85 -8.01 -30.72
CA LYS A 219 -9.32 -8.12 -30.69
C LYS A 219 -10.01 -7.40 -31.85
N GLY A 220 -9.26 -6.87 -32.81
CA GLY A 220 -9.77 -6.07 -33.94
C GLY A 220 -10.27 -4.68 -33.54
N TRP A 221 -9.86 -4.18 -32.38
CA TRP A 221 -10.28 -2.86 -31.91
C TRP A 221 -9.61 -1.76 -32.71
N LYS A 222 -10.40 -0.74 -33.08
CA LYS A 222 -9.87 0.44 -33.78
C LYS A 222 -8.88 1.17 -32.88
N VAL A 223 -7.82 1.68 -33.49
CA VAL A 223 -6.87 2.56 -32.81
C VAL A 223 -7.64 3.79 -32.28
N PRO A 224 -7.49 4.15 -31.00
CA PRO A 224 -8.11 5.35 -30.45
C PRO A 224 -7.59 6.62 -31.12
N ASN A 225 -8.45 7.63 -31.29
CA ASN A 225 -8.02 8.92 -31.86
C ASN A 225 -7.12 9.72 -30.90
N ASN A 226 -7.31 9.53 -29.60
CA ASN A 226 -6.52 10.18 -28.55
C ASN A 226 -5.78 9.09 -27.78
N LEU A 227 -4.46 9.12 -27.86
CA LEU A 227 -3.60 8.23 -27.11
C LEU A 227 -3.15 8.90 -25.82
N MET A 228 -2.81 8.07 -24.83
CA MET A 228 -2.25 8.49 -23.57
C MET A 228 -0.88 7.83 -23.40
N THR A 229 0.12 8.57 -22.97
CA THR A 229 1.42 8.01 -22.58
C THR A 229 1.31 7.28 -21.23
N LEU A 230 2.30 6.44 -20.91
CA LEU A 230 2.30 5.76 -19.61
C LEU A 230 2.39 6.75 -18.44
N VAL A 231 3.09 7.87 -18.59
CA VAL A 231 3.20 8.93 -17.55
C VAL A 231 1.83 9.59 -17.34
N GLU A 232 1.15 9.99 -18.40
CA GLU A 232 -0.20 10.57 -18.31
C GLU A 232 -1.21 9.58 -17.69
N ALA A 233 -1.06 8.28 -17.99
CA ALA A 233 -1.89 7.23 -17.40
C ALA A 233 -1.61 7.04 -15.90
N ASN A 234 -0.34 7.11 -15.48
CA ASN A 234 0.07 7.08 -14.09
C ASN A 234 -0.57 8.24 -13.31
N ASP A 235 -0.45 9.46 -13.84
CA ASP A 235 -1.02 10.66 -13.21
C ASP A 235 -2.55 10.58 -13.12
N PHE A 236 -3.20 10.16 -14.20
CA PHE A 236 -4.66 10.03 -14.24
C PHE A 236 -5.18 9.03 -13.21
N ILE A 237 -4.58 7.84 -13.13
CA ILE A 237 -5.04 6.80 -12.19
C ILE A 237 -4.63 7.11 -10.75
N HIS A 238 -3.49 7.78 -10.54
CA HIS A 238 -3.12 8.31 -9.23
C HIS A 238 -4.14 9.33 -8.73
N GLU A 239 -4.49 10.34 -9.55
CA GLU A 239 -5.49 11.37 -9.22
C GLU A 239 -6.85 10.73 -8.88
N LEU A 240 -7.28 9.76 -9.70
CA LEU A 240 -8.50 9.00 -9.47
C LEU A 240 -8.46 8.27 -8.12
N THR A 241 -7.37 7.56 -7.83
CA THR A 241 -7.21 6.76 -6.61
C THR A 241 -7.21 7.66 -5.37
N VAL A 242 -6.48 8.78 -5.42
CA VAL A 242 -6.46 9.78 -4.34
C VAL A 242 -7.86 10.38 -4.13
N THR A 243 -8.57 10.69 -5.20
CA THR A 243 -9.94 11.26 -5.13
C THR A 243 -10.92 10.24 -4.53
N PHE A 244 -10.83 8.98 -4.94
CA PHE A 244 -11.62 7.89 -4.37
C PHE A 244 -11.38 7.75 -2.86
N LEU A 245 -10.11 7.65 -2.44
CA LEU A 245 -9.76 7.52 -1.03
C LEU A 245 -10.18 8.76 -0.21
N LYS A 246 -9.97 9.98 -0.74
CA LYS A 246 -10.43 11.20 -0.07
C LYS A 246 -11.95 11.27 0.08
N LYS A 247 -12.72 10.70 -0.85
CA LYS A 247 -14.18 10.75 -0.80
C LYS A 247 -14.78 9.68 0.12
N TYR A 248 -14.27 8.45 0.06
CA TYR A 248 -14.89 7.29 0.71
C TYR A 248 -14.12 6.77 1.93
N HIS A 249 -12.84 7.13 2.06
CA HIS A 249 -11.92 6.64 3.09
C HIS A 249 -11.05 7.78 3.63
N CYS A 250 -11.68 8.94 3.86
CA CYS A 250 -10.99 10.14 4.30
C CYS A 250 -10.48 9.98 5.74
N VAL A 251 -9.16 9.87 5.89
CA VAL A 251 -8.46 9.76 7.19
C VAL A 251 -8.87 10.89 8.14
N LYS A 252 -8.98 12.13 7.65
CA LYS A 252 -9.35 13.32 8.46
C LYS A 252 -10.86 13.55 8.63
N CYS A 253 -11.71 12.90 7.83
CA CYS A 253 -13.17 13.12 7.88
C CYS A 253 -13.86 12.13 8.83
N HIS A 254 -13.15 11.10 9.31
CA HIS A 254 -13.66 10.22 10.37
C HIS A 254 -13.82 10.96 11.71
N GLU A 255 -12.95 11.93 12.02
CA GLU A 255 -13.11 12.78 13.20
C GLU A 255 -14.40 13.63 13.13
N GLN A 256 -14.68 14.23 11.97
CA GLN A 256 -15.86 15.09 11.78
C GLN A 256 -17.19 14.32 11.86
N ASN A 257 -17.27 13.15 11.22
CA ASN A 257 -18.47 12.31 11.27
C ASN A 257 -18.75 11.74 12.67
N LEU A 258 -17.70 11.52 13.49
CA LEU A 258 -17.86 11.05 14.87
C LEU A 258 -18.38 12.17 15.78
N VAL A 259 -17.82 13.38 15.66
CA VAL A 259 -18.30 14.58 16.36
C VAL A 259 -19.76 14.87 16.02
N GLU A 260 -20.15 14.74 14.76
CA GLU A 260 -21.52 14.98 14.31
C GLU A 260 -22.49 13.89 14.81
N LYS A 261 -22.08 12.60 14.82
CA LYS A 261 -22.86 11.51 15.43
C LYS A 261 -23.01 11.64 16.94
N ILE A 262 -21.97 12.09 17.65
CA ILE A 262 -22.03 12.35 19.10
C ILE A 262 -22.94 13.55 19.38
N ARG A 263 -22.84 14.62 18.59
CA ARG A 263 -23.71 15.80 18.70
C ARG A 263 -25.18 15.43 18.50
N LEU A 264 -25.51 14.67 17.45
CA LEU A 264 -26.88 14.21 17.18
C LEU A 264 -27.42 13.27 18.26
N LYS A 265 -26.57 12.47 18.92
CA LYS A 265 -26.98 11.65 20.08
C LYS A 265 -27.27 12.48 21.32
N ASN A 266 -26.58 13.59 21.52
CA ASN A 266 -26.76 14.48 22.67
C ASN A 266 -27.92 15.48 22.49
N GLU A 267 -28.42 15.65 21.27
CA GLU A 267 -29.63 16.44 20.97
C GLU A 267 -30.93 15.61 21.08
N LEU A 268 -30.81 14.29 21.33
CA LEU A 268 -31.93 13.34 21.47
C LEU A 268 -32.13 12.82 22.90
N VAL A 269 -31.45 13.41 23.89
CA VAL A 269 -31.61 13.17 25.34
C VAL A 269 -32.09 14.47 25.98
#